data_AF-A0A0G2BC79-F1
#
_entry.id   AF-A0A0G2BC79-F1
#
_cell.length_a   1.000
_cell.length_b   1.000
_cell.length_c   1.000
_cell.angle_alpha   90.00
_cell.angle_beta   90.00
_cell.angle_gamma   90.00
#
_symmetry.space_group_name_H-M   'P 1'
#
loop_
_entity.id
_entity.type
_entity.pdbx_description
1 polymer ?
#
loop_
_entity_poly.entity_id
_entity_poly.type
_entity_poly.pdbx_seq_one_letter_code
_entity_poly.pdbx_strand_id
1 'polypeptide(L)' 'SEAGALFHHARTVCRRAERWVVALSEHEQVNEHVLVYLNRLSDYLFLAARIANKQAGVREQEWSGKAQ' A
#
# COMPACT_ATOMS: atom_id res chain seq x y z
N SER A 1 -7.15 -12.94 -5.52
CA SER A 1 -6.17 -13.90 -6.07
C SER A 1 -4.92 -13.89 -5.19
N GLU A 2 -4.03 -14.87 -5.31
CA GLU A 2 -2.75 -14.89 -4.57
C GLU A 2 -1.92 -13.64 -4.86
N ALA A 3 -1.74 -13.30 -6.13
CA ALA A 3 -1.02 -12.09 -6.55
C ALA A 3 -1.63 -10.81 -5.96
N GLY A 4 -2.96 -10.67 -5.96
CA GLY A 4 -3.64 -9.53 -5.33
C GLY A 4 -3.37 -9.44 -3.83
N ALA A 5 -3.40 -10.58 -3.12
CA ALA A 5 -3.09 -10.63 -1.69
C ALA A 5 -1.62 -10.24 -1.40
N LEU A 6 -0.67 -10.69 -2.22
CA LEU A 6 0.74 -10.32 -2.11
C LEU A 6 0.96 -8.81 -2.32
N PHE A 7 0.27 -8.18 -3.28
CA PHE A 7 0.33 -6.72 -3.46
C PHE A 7 -0.27 -5.96 -2.28
N HIS A 8 -1.38 -6.43 -1.71
CA HIS A 8 -1.91 -5.85 -0.47
C HIS A 8 -0.94 -6.01 0.71
N HIS A 9 -0.28 -7.16 0.83
CA HIS A 9 0.75 -7.38 1.84
C HIS A 9 1.94 -6.42 1.65
N ALA A 10 2.45 -6.29 0.42
CA ALA A 10 3.51 -5.34 0.11
C ALA A 10 3.09 -3.89 0.44
N ARG A 11 1.83 -3.51 0.21
CA ARG A 11 1.29 -2.19 0.59
C ARG A 11 1.39 -1.95 2.10
N THR A 12 1.08 -2.94 2.95
CA THR A 12 1.18 -2.76 4.41
C THR A 12 2.62 -2.61 4.87
N VAL A 13 3.56 -3.34 4.24
CA VAL A 13 5.00 -3.18 4.48
C VAL A 13 5.48 -1.79 4.06
N CYS A 14 5.07 -1.31 2.87
CA CYS A 14 5.38 0.04 2.39
C CYS A 14 4.88 1.13 3.35
N ARG A 15 3.64 1.01 3.84
CA ARG A 15 3.06 1.91 4.85
C ARG A 15 3.81 1.87 6.18
N ARG A 16 4.34 0.71 6.57
CA ARG A 16 5.17 0.58 7.78
C ARG A 16 6.52 1.27 7.60
N ALA A 17 7.17 1.09 6.45
CA ALA A 17 8.41 1.78 6.12
C ALA A 17 8.22 3.30 6.13
N GLU A 18 7.14 3.82 5.53
CA GLU A 18 6.82 5.26 5.56
C GLU A 18 6.73 5.79 7.00
N ARG A 19 6.03 5.09 7.90
CA ARG A 19 5.95 5.51 9.32
C ARG A 19 7.32 5.55 9.99
N TRP A 20 8.21 4.61 9.68
CA TRP A 20 9.58 4.62 10.21
C TRP A 20 10.40 5.79 9.66
N VAL A 21 10.24 6.10 8.37
CA VAL A 21 10.93 7.23 7.75
C VAL A 21 10.42 8.57 8.30
N VAL A 22 9.11 8.70 8.54
CA VAL A 22 8.54 9.87 9.23
C VAL A 22 9.14 10.03 10.62
N ALA A 23 9.16 8.95 11.42
CA ALA A 23 9.77 8.99 12.76
C ALA A 23 11.27 9.35 12.70
N LEU A 24 12.02 8.83 11.72
CA LEU A 24 13.42 9.20 11.52
C LEU A 24 13.58 10.68 11.15
N SER A 25 12.68 11.23 10.33
CA SER A 25 12.73 12.63 9.91
C SER A 25 12.53 13.64 11.04
N GLU A 26 12.01 13.20 12.19
CA GLU A 26 11.91 14.01 13.41
C GLU A 26 13.26 14.15 14.13
N HIS A 27 14.21 13.26 13.86
CA HIS A 27 15.52 13.21 14.52
C HIS A 27 16.68 13.60 13.60
N GLU A 28 16.59 13.31 12.30
CA GLU A 28 17.66 13.53 11.33
C GLU A 28 17.10 14.05 10.00
N GLN A 29 17.95 14.71 9.21
CA GLN A 29 17.56 15.16 7.87
C GLN A 29 17.42 13.96 6.93
N VAL A 30 16.20 13.72 6.46
CA VAL A 30 15.91 12.69 5.45
C VAL A 30 15.59 13.33 4.11
N ASN A 31 15.94 12.65 3.03
CA ASN A 31 15.54 13.07 1.68
C ASN A 31 14.00 13.05 1.53
N GLU A 32 13.41 14.21 1.31
CA GLU A 32 11.96 14.41 1.16
C GLU A 32 11.34 13.55 0.04
N HIS A 33 12.10 13.23 -1.01
CA HIS A 33 11.63 12.40 -2.10
C HIS A 33 11.35 10.96 -1.66
N VAL A 34 11.98 10.47 -0.59
CA VAL A 34 11.72 9.13 -0.04
C VAL A 34 10.31 9.04 0.53
N LEU A 35 9.88 10.06 1.29
CA LEU A 35 8.52 10.13 1.84
C LEU A 35 7.48 10.19 0.73
N VAL A 36 7.70 11.07 -0.27
CA VAL A 36 6.81 11.16 -1.45
C VAL A 36 6.75 9.84 -2.21
N TYR A 37 7.90 9.18 -2.40
CA TYR A 37 7.97 7.91 -3.10
C TYR A 37 7.21 6.80 -2.38
N LEU A 38 7.45 6.63 -1.07
CA LEU A 38 6.73 5.63 -0.26
C LEU A 38 5.22 5.89 -0.25
N ASN A 39 4.82 7.17 -0.20
CA ASN A 39 3.43 7.59 -0.31
C ASN A 39 2.79 7.15 -1.64
N ARG A 40 3.48 7.33 -2.77
CA ARG A 40 2.96 6.94 -4.09
C ARG A 40 3.04 5.44 -4.35
N LEU A 41 4.10 4.79 -3.88
CA LEU A 41 4.32 3.36 -4.07
C LEU A 41 3.19 2.52 -3.47
N SER A 42 2.72 2.86 -2.28
CA SER A 42 1.58 2.16 -1.67
C SER A 42 0.28 2.26 -2.50
N ASP A 43 0.05 3.38 -3.18
CA ASP A 43 -1.16 3.64 -3.94
C ASP A 43 -1.09 2.85 -5.24
N TYR A 44 0.09 2.84 -5.85
CA TYR A 44 0.41 1.90 -6.91
C TYR A 44 0.18 0.45 -6.48
N LEU A 45 0.65 0.02 -5.30
CA LEU A 45 0.47 -1.35 -4.82
C LEU A 45 -1.00 -1.71 -4.58
N PHE A 46 -1.83 -0.75 -4.13
CA PHE A 46 -3.28 -0.95 -4.05
C PHE A 46 -3.91 -1.14 -5.43
N LEU A 47 -3.54 -0.30 -6.40
CA LEU A 47 -4.03 -0.43 -7.76
C LEU A 47 -3.56 -1.74 -8.41
N ALA A 48 -2.29 -2.12 -8.22
CA ALA A 48 -1.72 -3.36 -8.72
C ALA A 48 -2.45 -4.58 -8.16
N ALA A 49 -2.82 -4.56 -6.87
CA ALA A 49 -3.63 -5.61 -6.26
C ALA A 49 -5.00 -5.77 -6.96
N ARG A 50 -5.69 -4.65 -7.23
CA ARG A 50 -6.99 -4.65 -7.93
C ARG A 50 -6.87 -5.12 -9.38
N ILE A 51 -5.80 -4.71 -10.08
CA ILE A 51 -5.52 -5.17 -11.44
C ILE A 51 -5.25 -6.68 -11.46
N ALA A 52 -4.45 -7.18 -10.52
CA ALA A 52 -4.15 -8.61 -10.40
C ALA A 52 -5.41 -9.43 -10.07
N ASN A 53 -6.31 -8.91 -9.23
CA ASN A 53 -7.61 -9.53 -8.97
C ASN A 53 -8.49 -9.53 -10.23
N LYS A 54 -8.56 -8.41 -10.94
CA LYS A 54 -9.33 -8.28 -12.20
C LYS A 54 -8.85 -9.26 -13.27
N GLN A 55 -7.54 -9.37 -13.46
CA GLN A 55 -6.94 -10.31 -14.43
C GLN A 55 -7.19 -11.77 -14.07
N ALA A 56 -7.26 -12.09 -12.76
CA ALA A 56 -7.59 -13.42 -12.27
C ALA A 56 -9.12 -13.70 -12.24
N GLY A 57 -9.97 -12.78 -12.71
CA GLY A 57 -11.43 -12.92 -12.65
C GLY A 57 -12.02 -12.90 -11.23
N VAL A 58 -11.25 -12.47 -10.23
CA VAL A 58 -11.68 -12.38 -8.83
C VAL A 58 -12.34 -11.03 -8.59
N ARG A 59 -13.56 -11.02 -8.05
CA ARG A 59 -14.25 -9.78 -7.68
C ARG A 59 -13.64 -9.19 -6.41
N GLU A 60 -13.44 -7.88 -6.42
CA GLU A 60 -13.12 -7.10 -5.22
C GLU A 60 -14.30 -7.12 -4.24
N GLN A 61 -14.03 -7.31 -2.96
CA GLN A 61 -15.02 -7.07 -1.92
C GLN A 61 -15.00 -5.60 -1.55
N GLU A 62 -16.07 -4.90 -1.90
CA GLU A 62 -16.26 -3.52 -1.49
C GLU A 62 -16.75 -3.46 -0.04
N TRP A 63 -16.18 -2.52 0.71
CA TRP A 63 -16.64 -2.28 2.07
C TRP A 63 -18.08 -1.75 2.05
N SER A 64 -19.01 -2.50 2.65
CA SER A 64 -20.45 -2.20 2.58
C SER A 64 -20.93 -1.16 3.60
N GLY A 65 -20.03 -0.60 4.43
CA GLY A 65 -20.36 0.38 5.45
C GLY A 65 -21.22 -0.13 6.61
N LYS A 66 -21.73 -1.36 6.53
CA LYS A 66 -22.52 -1.99 7.57
C LYS A 66 -21.58 -2.78 8.49
N ALA A 67 -21.53 -2.39 9.76
CA ALA A 67 -21.04 -3.29 10.79
C ALA A 67 -21.88 -4.57 10.73
N GLN A 68 -21.21 -5.71 10.64
CA GLN A 68 -21.84 -7.03 10.69
C GLN A 68 -22.63 -7.21 11.99
#